data_AF-A0A024U9C3-F1
#
_entry.id   AF-A0A024U9C3-F1
#
_cell.length_a   1.000
_cell.length_b   1.000
_cell.length_c   1.000
_cell.angle_alpha   90.00
_cell.angle_beta   90.00
_cell.angle_gamma   90.00
#
_symmetry.space_group_name_H-M   'P 1'
#
loop_
_entity.id
_entity.type
_entity.pdbx_description
1 polymer ?
#
loop_
_entity_poly.entity_id
_entity_poly.type
_entity_poly.pdbx_seq_one_letter_code
_entity_poly.pdbx_strand_id
1 'polypeptide(L)'
;MHGEADALNHVKAFNKAQKKKRTALQSAFTSGPGYPIAAAYDHVLSSLYFPDGPLRNAAKAAAATMADCGLKEAWGDGRYYILPSFLHLLFHIEHHPTVDVKVVFRTFGQDIVEVANEINFLVEGRHPLFPGRYLSPSMRLEPPYATFYRDGFGADGTVLALNTLEKVPFQASNTANSPAEFYASSIEPAVSIVRGFNAVHSTIQTMLSTRSVIALRDYWEWWSTHAEHAEYGKLLLVDPAFPSVFFDDHVEETDAHIVDVRDVQTGVVVPFPVAKEHFLRRVEPYYAITDPTYYTALVDALIA
;
A
#
# COMPACT_ATOMS: atom_id res chain seq x y z
N MET A 1 22.45 36.09 22.53
CA MET A 1 21.99 35.56 21.23
C MET A 1 23.05 34.75 20.45
N HIS A 2 24.35 34.78 20.80
CA HIS A 2 25.35 33.95 20.09
C HIS A 2 25.41 32.46 20.52
N GLY A 3 24.87 32.07 21.68
CA GLY A 3 24.99 30.68 22.19
C GLY A 3 24.01 29.66 21.62
N GLU A 4 22.82 30.08 21.17
CA GLU A 4 21.80 29.14 20.64
C GLU A 4 22.10 28.69 19.21
N ALA A 5 22.68 29.56 18.39
CA ALA A 5 23.07 29.22 17.01
C ALA A 5 24.21 28.19 16.97
N ASP A 6 25.18 28.29 17.90
CA ASP A 6 26.30 27.34 18.00
C ASP A 6 25.85 25.98 18.55
N ALA A 7 24.94 25.97 19.52
CA ALA A 7 24.32 24.73 20.01
C ALA A 7 23.57 23.99 18.90
N LEU A 8 22.80 24.70 18.08
CA LEU A 8 22.07 24.13 16.95
C LEU A 8 23.01 23.58 15.86
N ASN A 9 24.13 24.26 15.61
CA ASN A 9 25.16 23.79 14.67
C ASN A 9 25.87 22.52 15.16
N HIS A 10 26.14 22.40 16.46
CA HIS A 10 26.69 21.18 17.05
C HIS A 10 25.72 20.00 16.96
N VAL A 11 24.43 20.21 17.22
CA VAL A 11 23.40 19.17 17.06
C VAL A 11 23.30 18.70 15.60
N LYS A 12 23.32 19.64 14.63
CA LYS A 12 23.33 19.30 13.19
C LYS A 12 24.57 18.49 12.80
N ALA A 13 25.75 18.87 13.28
CA ALA A 13 26.99 18.16 13.00
C ALA A 13 26.97 16.74 13.60
N PHE A 14 26.50 16.59 14.84
CA PHE A 14 26.33 15.31 15.51
C PHE A 14 25.36 14.41 14.73
N ASN A 15 24.17 14.92 14.38
CA ASN A 15 23.17 14.15 13.62
C ASN A 15 23.67 13.73 12.24
N LYS A 16 24.42 14.60 11.55
CA LYS A 16 25.06 14.27 10.27
C LYS A 16 26.11 13.17 10.42
N ALA A 17 26.91 13.22 11.48
CA ALA A 17 27.90 12.18 11.80
C ALA A 17 27.22 10.84 12.14
N GLN A 18 26.16 10.85 12.96
CA GLN A 18 25.38 9.65 13.28
C GLN A 18 24.71 9.06 12.03
N LYS A 19 24.11 9.90 11.17
CA LYS A 19 23.53 9.44 9.89
C LYS A 19 24.60 8.79 9.01
N LYS A 20 25.79 9.39 8.88
CA LYS A 20 26.92 8.81 8.14
C LYS A 20 27.38 7.47 8.73
N LYS A 21 27.47 7.37 10.06
CA LYS A 21 27.84 6.13 10.76
C LYS A 21 26.80 5.03 10.56
N ARG A 22 25.51 5.37 10.68
CA ARG A 22 24.39 4.46 10.41
C ARG A 22 24.41 3.97 8.97
N THR A 23 24.57 4.86 8.00
CA THR A 23 24.70 4.48 6.59
C THR A 23 25.90 3.55 6.39
N ALA A 24 27.08 3.86 6.95
CA ALA A 24 28.25 2.99 6.82
C ALA A 24 28.04 1.59 7.43
N LEU A 25 27.36 1.49 8.57
CA LEU A 25 27.01 0.21 9.19
C LEU A 25 25.96 -0.56 8.36
N GLN A 26 24.96 0.13 7.81
CA GLN A 26 23.98 -0.45 6.89
C GLN A 26 24.64 -0.98 5.61
N SER A 27 25.63 -0.26 5.07
CA SER A 27 26.38 -0.66 3.87
C SER A 27 27.35 -1.84 4.09
N ALA A 28 27.70 -2.14 5.34
CA ALA A 28 28.63 -3.21 5.71
C ALA A 28 27.92 -4.39 6.40
N PHE A 29 26.59 -4.42 6.38
CA PHE A 29 25.77 -5.38 7.12
C PHE A 29 26.04 -6.85 6.75
N THR A 30 26.51 -7.12 5.53
CA THR A 30 26.91 -8.47 5.06
C THR A 30 28.41 -8.74 5.17
N SER A 31 29.17 -7.86 5.82
CA SER A 31 30.60 -8.04 6.06
C SER A 31 30.90 -8.49 7.50
N GLY A 32 32.07 -9.10 7.72
CA GLY A 32 32.48 -9.55 9.05
C GLY A 32 31.48 -10.54 9.67
N PRO A 33 30.93 -10.28 10.87
CA PRO A 33 29.92 -11.15 11.50
C PRO A 33 28.65 -11.36 10.67
N GLY A 34 28.34 -10.47 9.72
CA GLY A 34 27.19 -10.60 8.81
C GLY A 34 27.47 -11.41 7.54
N TYR A 35 28.71 -11.89 7.34
CA TYR A 35 29.04 -12.71 6.17
C TYR A 35 28.16 -13.96 6.00
N PRO A 36 27.76 -14.69 7.06
CA PRO A 36 26.89 -15.86 6.91
C PRO A 36 25.54 -15.58 6.24
N ILE A 37 25.05 -14.33 6.26
CA ILE A 37 23.78 -13.94 5.63
C ILE A 37 23.96 -13.22 4.28
N ALA A 38 25.20 -13.06 3.80
CA ALA A 38 25.48 -12.36 2.54
C ALA A 38 24.78 -12.99 1.34
N ALA A 39 24.79 -14.33 1.24
CA ALA A 39 24.13 -15.04 0.15
C ALA A 39 22.61 -14.80 0.11
N ALA A 40 21.95 -14.76 1.29
CA ALA A 40 20.53 -14.47 1.38
C ALA A 40 20.22 -13.01 1.00
N TYR A 41 21.06 -12.08 1.41
CA TYR A 41 20.96 -10.67 1.04
C TYR A 41 21.14 -10.45 -0.47
N ASP A 42 22.17 -11.05 -1.08
CA ASP A 42 22.43 -10.96 -2.52
C ASP A 42 21.28 -11.60 -3.33
N HIS A 43 20.71 -12.69 -2.83
CA HIS A 43 19.53 -13.32 -3.42
C HIS A 43 18.30 -12.38 -3.39
N VAL A 44 18.02 -11.74 -2.25
CA VAL A 44 16.94 -10.75 -2.14
C VAL A 44 17.17 -9.59 -3.10
N LEU A 45 18.38 -9.01 -3.09
CA LEU A 45 18.71 -7.88 -3.95
C LEU A 45 18.57 -8.24 -5.43
N SER A 46 19.08 -9.39 -5.86
CA SER A 46 18.95 -9.82 -7.26
C SER A 46 17.51 -10.07 -7.68
N SER A 47 16.65 -10.52 -6.75
CA SER A 47 15.22 -10.76 -7.01
C SER A 47 14.40 -9.47 -7.16
N LEU A 48 14.92 -8.31 -6.74
CA LEU A 48 14.30 -7.01 -6.96
C LEU A 48 14.51 -6.47 -8.39
N TYR A 49 15.31 -7.13 -9.22
CA TYR A 49 15.58 -6.72 -10.59
C TYR A 49 14.97 -7.69 -11.60
N PHE A 50 14.53 -7.15 -12.73
CA PHE A 50 14.25 -7.97 -13.90
C PHE A 50 15.49 -8.84 -14.22
N PRO A 51 15.35 -10.11 -14.63
CA PRO A 51 16.48 -10.91 -15.07
C PRO A 51 17.28 -10.22 -16.18
N ASP A 52 18.60 -10.35 -16.13
CA ASP A 52 19.48 -9.82 -17.17
C ASP A 52 19.07 -10.35 -18.56
N GLY A 53 19.11 -9.46 -19.55
CA GLY A 53 18.75 -9.78 -20.93
C GLY A 53 17.44 -9.13 -21.39
N PRO A 54 16.63 -9.83 -22.22
CA PRO A 54 15.52 -9.20 -22.94
C PRO A 54 14.48 -8.51 -22.05
N LEU A 55 14.12 -9.09 -20.91
CA LEU A 55 13.08 -8.53 -20.03
C LEU A 55 13.55 -7.22 -19.37
N ARG A 56 14.78 -7.19 -18.81
CA ARG A 56 15.38 -5.98 -18.25
C ARG A 56 15.58 -4.90 -19.32
N ASN A 57 15.99 -5.28 -20.53
CA ASN A 57 16.14 -4.34 -21.64
C ASN A 57 14.78 -3.74 -22.06
N ALA A 58 13.73 -4.55 -22.10
CA ALA A 58 12.37 -4.09 -22.40
C ALA A 58 11.84 -3.13 -21.33
N ALA A 59 12.07 -3.41 -20.03
CA ALA A 59 11.71 -2.51 -18.94
C ALA A 59 12.41 -1.15 -19.07
N LYS A 60 13.72 -1.14 -19.30
CA LYS A 60 14.50 0.09 -19.51
C LYS A 60 14.04 0.87 -20.75
N ALA A 61 13.74 0.18 -21.84
CA ALA A 61 13.24 0.80 -23.06
C ALA A 61 11.85 1.43 -22.86
N ALA A 62 10.95 0.75 -22.14
CA ALA A 62 9.64 1.29 -21.78
C ALA A 62 9.79 2.54 -20.90
N ALA A 63 10.63 2.48 -19.86
CA ALA A 63 10.91 3.59 -18.96
C ALA A 63 11.42 4.85 -19.68
N ALA A 64 12.24 4.70 -20.73
CA ALA A 64 12.76 5.82 -21.51
C ALA A 64 11.67 6.68 -22.17
N THR A 65 10.47 6.14 -22.36
CA THR A 65 9.32 6.83 -22.97
C THR A 65 8.31 7.38 -21.96
N MET A 66 8.49 7.09 -20.67
CA MET A 66 7.57 7.50 -19.61
C MET A 66 7.83 8.95 -19.15
N ALA A 67 6.77 9.58 -18.65
CA ALA A 67 6.89 10.79 -17.83
C ALA A 67 7.68 10.48 -16.55
N ASP A 68 8.27 11.51 -15.95
CA ASP A 68 9.03 11.36 -14.71
C ASP A 68 8.12 10.94 -13.55
N CYS A 69 8.34 9.72 -13.03
CA CYS A 69 7.62 9.13 -11.91
C CYS A 69 8.43 7.98 -11.30
N GLY A 70 7.98 7.45 -10.15
CA GLY A 70 8.67 6.35 -9.45
C GLY A 70 8.79 5.07 -10.29
N LEU A 71 7.78 4.76 -11.12
CA LEU A 71 7.80 3.61 -12.03
C LEU A 71 8.92 3.74 -13.09
N LYS A 72 9.08 4.94 -13.67
CA LYS A 72 10.16 5.22 -14.62
C LYS A 72 11.53 5.02 -13.99
N GLU A 73 11.73 5.52 -12.77
CA GLU A 73 13.00 5.37 -12.05
C GLU A 73 13.31 3.88 -11.83
N ALA A 74 12.37 3.14 -11.25
CA ALA A 74 12.54 1.72 -10.97
C ALA A 74 12.89 0.92 -12.24
N TRP A 75 12.07 1.02 -13.28
CA TRP A 75 12.28 0.29 -14.53
C TRP A 75 13.52 0.77 -15.30
N GLY A 76 13.86 2.06 -15.22
CA GLY A 76 15.09 2.62 -15.81
C GLY A 76 16.37 2.01 -15.21
N ASP A 77 16.33 1.69 -13.92
CA ASP A 77 17.39 0.95 -13.23
C ASP A 77 17.31 -0.57 -13.47
N GLY A 78 16.24 -1.06 -14.10
CA GLY A 78 15.97 -2.48 -14.28
C GLY A 78 15.41 -3.17 -13.03
N ARG A 79 14.88 -2.38 -12.08
CA ARG A 79 14.18 -2.85 -10.88
C ARG A 79 12.68 -3.03 -11.16
N TYR A 80 12.07 -3.97 -10.45
CA TYR A 80 10.60 -4.03 -10.37
C TYR A 80 10.06 -2.84 -9.58
N TYR A 81 8.88 -2.34 -9.93
CA TYR A 81 8.17 -1.35 -9.12
C TYR A 81 7.19 -2.07 -8.18
N ILE A 82 6.27 -2.90 -8.72
CA ILE A 82 5.52 -3.90 -7.98
C ILE A 82 6.25 -5.25 -8.03
N LEU A 83 6.31 -5.94 -6.89
CA LEU A 83 6.99 -7.24 -6.77
C LEU A 83 6.42 -8.28 -7.75
N PRO A 84 7.27 -9.12 -8.38
CA PRO A 84 6.83 -10.17 -9.29
C PRO A 84 5.75 -11.08 -8.69
N SER A 85 5.91 -11.48 -7.43
CA SER A 85 4.95 -12.34 -6.72
C SER A 85 3.54 -11.79 -6.70
N PHE A 86 3.39 -10.47 -6.54
CA PHE A 86 2.09 -9.81 -6.56
C PHE A 86 1.54 -9.67 -7.98
N LEU A 87 2.39 -9.43 -8.98
CA LEU A 87 1.96 -9.41 -10.37
C LEU A 87 1.47 -10.80 -10.84
N HIS A 88 2.13 -11.87 -10.38
CA HIS A 88 1.67 -13.25 -10.57
C HIS A 88 0.33 -13.50 -9.90
N LEU A 89 0.11 -12.97 -8.69
CA LEU A 89 -1.19 -13.02 -8.01
C LEU A 89 -2.30 -12.42 -8.88
N LEU A 90 -2.09 -11.26 -9.51
CA LEU A 90 -3.13 -10.62 -10.33
C LEU A 90 -3.60 -11.52 -11.48
N PHE A 91 -2.68 -12.22 -12.16
CA PHE A 91 -3.07 -13.21 -13.18
C PHE A 91 -3.78 -14.42 -12.58
N HIS A 92 -3.34 -14.87 -11.40
CA HIS A 92 -3.92 -16.01 -10.71
C HIS A 92 -5.38 -15.77 -10.32
N ILE A 93 -5.67 -14.62 -9.70
CA ILE A 93 -7.02 -14.30 -9.22
C ILE A 93 -8.00 -14.00 -10.35
N GLU A 94 -7.54 -13.43 -11.46
CA GLU A 94 -8.38 -13.21 -12.64
C GLU A 94 -8.88 -14.53 -13.24
N HIS A 95 -8.05 -15.56 -13.18
CA HIS A 95 -8.34 -16.87 -13.75
C HIS A 95 -8.74 -17.90 -12.68
N HIS A 96 -9.07 -17.44 -11.47
CA HIS A 96 -9.41 -18.34 -10.39
C HIS A 96 -10.74 -19.06 -10.69
N PRO A 97 -10.80 -20.41 -10.64
CA PRO A 97 -11.89 -21.17 -11.24
C PRO A 97 -13.23 -21.11 -10.49
N THR A 98 -13.21 -20.79 -9.19
CA THR A 98 -14.37 -21.01 -8.30
C THR A 98 -14.76 -19.81 -7.45
N VAL A 99 -13.89 -18.81 -7.32
CA VAL A 99 -14.07 -17.68 -6.40
C VAL A 99 -13.73 -16.39 -7.15
N ASP A 100 -14.65 -15.43 -7.11
CA ASP A 100 -14.43 -14.08 -7.62
C ASP A 100 -13.66 -13.27 -6.56
N VAL A 101 -12.35 -13.15 -6.76
CA VAL A 101 -11.46 -12.45 -5.82
C VAL A 101 -11.28 -11.00 -6.27
N LYS A 102 -11.52 -10.07 -5.34
CA LYS A 102 -11.35 -8.63 -5.52
C LYS A 102 -10.13 -8.12 -4.77
N VAL A 103 -9.45 -7.10 -5.33
CA VAL A 103 -8.27 -6.49 -4.69
C VAL A 103 -8.51 -5.02 -4.39
N VAL A 104 -8.26 -4.63 -3.15
CA VAL A 104 -8.27 -3.23 -2.71
C VAL A 104 -6.83 -2.83 -2.38
N PHE A 105 -6.23 -2.00 -3.23
CA PHE A 105 -4.93 -1.40 -2.93
C PHE A 105 -5.08 -0.34 -1.84
N ARG A 106 -4.26 -0.42 -0.79
CA ARG A 106 -4.30 0.46 0.38
C ARG A 106 -2.93 1.07 0.60
N THR A 107 -2.84 2.39 0.75
CA THR A 107 -1.59 3.06 1.08
C THR A 107 -1.82 4.35 1.86
N PHE A 108 -0.90 4.69 2.76
CA PHE A 108 -0.79 6.04 3.32
C PHE A 108 -0.11 7.02 2.35
N GLY A 109 0.71 6.48 1.43
CA GLY A 109 1.58 7.20 0.50
C GLY A 109 0.88 7.81 -0.71
N GLN A 110 1.62 8.00 -1.80
CA GLN A 110 1.15 8.64 -3.04
C GLN A 110 1.23 7.70 -4.26
N ASP A 111 1.71 6.48 -4.05
CA ASP A 111 2.14 5.52 -5.09
C ASP A 111 0.99 4.89 -5.91
N ILE A 112 -0.27 5.22 -5.62
CA ILE A 112 -1.44 4.64 -6.31
C ILE A 112 -1.38 4.92 -7.82
N VAL A 113 -0.89 6.10 -8.23
CA VAL A 113 -0.83 6.47 -9.66
C VAL A 113 0.20 5.62 -10.40
N GLU A 114 1.37 5.40 -9.80
CA GLU A 114 2.41 4.54 -10.34
C GLU A 114 1.99 3.07 -10.38
N VAL A 115 1.32 2.59 -9.33
CA VAL A 115 0.73 1.24 -9.29
C VAL A 115 -0.30 1.07 -10.41
N ALA A 116 -1.19 2.06 -10.60
CA ALA A 116 -2.16 2.07 -11.69
C ALA A 116 -1.47 2.07 -13.06
N ASN A 117 -0.40 2.84 -13.23
CA ASN A 117 0.38 2.86 -14.47
C ASN A 117 1.00 1.49 -14.76
N GLU A 118 1.60 0.81 -13.78
CA GLU A 118 2.18 -0.53 -14.01
C GLU A 118 1.08 -1.58 -14.32
N ILE A 119 -0.07 -1.51 -13.65
CA ILE A 119 -1.23 -2.37 -13.97
C ILE A 119 -1.74 -2.13 -15.40
N ASN A 120 -1.73 -0.88 -15.90
CA ASN A 120 -2.08 -0.61 -17.29
C ASN A 120 -1.16 -1.33 -18.28
N PHE A 121 0.14 -1.50 -17.97
CA PHE A 121 1.04 -2.32 -18.80
C PHE A 121 0.62 -3.79 -18.82
N LEU A 122 0.07 -4.34 -17.72
CA LEU A 122 -0.48 -5.69 -17.70
C LEU A 122 -1.75 -5.77 -18.55
N VAL A 123 -2.70 -4.84 -18.38
CA VAL A 123 -3.97 -4.84 -19.13
C VAL A 123 -3.73 -4.69 -20.64
N GLU A 124 -2.70 -3.96 -21.04
CA GLU A 124 -2.36 -3.74 -22.45
C GLU A 124 -1.45 -4.82 -23.04
N GLY A 125 -1.03 -5.82 -22.23
CA GLY A 125 -0.13 -6.89 -22.67
C GLY A 125 1.29 -6.43 -22.98
N ARG A 126 1.70 -5.27 -22.42
CA ARG A 126 3.00 -4.62 -22.64
C ARG A 126 3.96 -4.79 -21.47
N HIS A 127 3.54 -5.43 -20.38
CA HIS A 127 4.37 -5.57 -19.18
C HIS A 127 5.62 -6.43 -19.46
N PRO A 128 6.85 -5.95 -19.18
CA PRO A 128 8.08 -6.66 -19.54
C PRO A 128 8.19 -8.06 -18.94
N LEU A 129 7.65 -8.28 -17.72
CA LEU A 129 7.66 -9.60 -17.06
C LEU A 129 6.75 -10.63 -17.76
N PHE A 130 5.74 -10.20 -18.52
CA PHE A 130 4.74 -11.08 -19.11
C PHE A 130 4.49 -10.77 -20.60
N PRO A 131 5.49 -10.98 -21.48
CA PRO A 131 5.36 -10.61 -22.89
C PRO A 131 4.16 -11.28 -23.57
N GLY A 132 3.22 -10.47 -24.07
CA GLY A 132 2.04 -10.94 -24.80
C GLY A 132 0.91 -11.52 -23.93
N ARG A 133 1.07 -11.58 -22.60
CA ARG A 133 -0.02 -11.91 -21.67
C ARG A 133 -0.63 -10.62 -21.15
N TYR A 134 -1.96 -10.58 -21.06
CA TYR A 134 -2.68 -9.41 -20.60
C TYR A 134 -3.77 -9.77 -19.59
N LEU A 135 -4.04 -8.82 -18.69
CA LEU A 135 -5.22 -8.87 -17.83
C LEU A 135 -6.43 -8.29 -18.58
N SER A 136 -7.63 -8.70 -18.20
CA SER A 136 -8.87 -8.14 -18.70
C SER A 136 -9.06 -6.68 -18.27
N PRO A 137 -9.89 -5.90 -18.98
CA PRO A 137 -10.16 -4.51 -18.61
C PRO A 137 -10.72 -4.30 -17.20
N SER A 138 -11.38 -5.30 -16.59
CA SER A 138 -11.90 -5.18 -15.23
C SER A 138 -10.81 -5.16 -14.14
N MET A 139 -9.58 -5.53 -14.49
CA MET A 139 -8.39 -5.43 -13.65
C MET A 139 -7.68 -4.08 -13.78
N ARG A 140 -8.19 -3.16 -14.59
CA ARG A 140 -7.63 -1.81 -14.71
C ARG A 140 -7.84 -1.05 -13.40
N LEU A 141 -6.75 -0.59 -12.80
CA LEU A 141 -6.81 0.30 -11.65
C LEU A 141 -6.92 1.75 -12.15
N GLU A 142 -8.12 2.30 -12.13
CA GLU A 142 -8.41 3.65 -12.64
C GLU A 142 -9.36 4.41 -11.70
N PRO A 143 -9.51 5.74 -11.84
CA PRO A 143 -10.51 6.50 -11.08
C PRO A 143 -11.94 5.94 -11.26
N PRO A 144 -12.82 6.02 -10.25
CA PRO A 144 -12.63 6.81 -9.04
C PRO A 144 -11.76 6.11 -8.00
N TYR A 145 -10.76 6.84 -7.51
CA TYR A 145 -10.06 6.51 -6.27
C TYR A 145 -10.80 7.11 -5.08
N ALA A 146 -10.45 6.68 -3.88
CA ALA A 146 -10.97 7.29 -2.68
C ALA A 146 -9.89 7.52 -1.62
N THR A 147 -10.14 8.46 -0.72
CA THR A 147 -9.24 8.83 0.36
C THR A 147 -9.99 8.84 1.68
N PHE A 148 -9.46 8.15 2.67
CA PHE A 148 -9.95 8.21 4.03
C PHE A 148 -9.58 9.53 4.69
N TYR A 149 -10.48 9.98 5.55
CA TYR A 149 -10.22 10.99 6.56
C TYR A 149 -10.77 10.48 7.89
N ARG A 150 -10.01 10.72 8.96
CA ARG A 150 -10.40 10.36 10.31
C ARG A 150 -10.05 11.48 11.28
N ASP A 151 -11.02 11.87 12.10
CA ASP A 151 -10.88 12.83 13.20
C ASP A 151 -11.51 12.33 14.50
N GLY A 152 -12.06 11.12 14.48
CA GLY A 152 -12.62 10.45 15.64
C GLY A 152 -12.51 8.94 15.54
N PHE A 153 -12.78 8.29 16.67
CA PHE A 153 -12.72 6.84 16.80
C PHE A 153 -13.92 6.13 16.15
N GLY A 154 -15.09 6.76 16.24
CA GLY A 154 -16.36 6.20 15.82
C GLY A 154 -16.67 6.44 14.35
N ALA A 155 -17.87 5.99 13.97
CA ALA A 155 -18.42 6.16 12.63
C ALA A 155 -18.57 7.64 12.24
N ASP A 156 -18.93 8.51 13.18
CA ASP A 156 -19.08 9.95 13.00
C ASP A 156 -17.76 10.63 12.60
N GLY A 157 -16.64 10.18 13.16
CA GLY A 157 -15.30 10.67 12.86
C GLY A 157 -14.62 9.99 11.66
N THR A 158 -15.35 9.22 10.85
CA THR A 158 -14.80 8.48 9.70
C THR A 158 -15.47 8.90 8.40
N VAL A 159 -14.64 9.28 7.43
CA VAL A 159 -15.05 9.73 6.11
C VAL A 159 -14.28 9.00 5.02
N LEU A 160 -14.98 8.68 3.93
CA LEU A 160 -14.40 8.31 2.65
C LEU A 160 -14.73 9.39 1.62
N ALA A 161 -13.72 10.09 1.13
CA ALA A 161 -13.83 11.06 0.04
C ALA A 161 -13.58 10.36 -1.29
N LEU A 162 -14.59 10.32 -2.16
CA LEU A 162 -14.55 9.70 -3.47
C LEU A 162 -14.02 10.66 -4.54
N ASN A 163 -13.47 10.11 -5.61
CA ASN A 163 -12.93 10.81 -6.77
C ASN A 163 -11.66 11.63 -6.46
N THR A 164 -10.92 11.29 -5.40
CA THR A 164 -9.70 12.01 -5.03
C THR A 164 -8.67 11.12 -4.34
N LEU A 165 -7.40 11.44 -4.58
CA LEU A 165 -6.24 10.98 -3.82
C LEU A 165 -5.65 12.08 -2.93
N GLU A 166 -6.17 13.30 -3.05
CA GLU A 166 -5.79 14.39 -2.17
C GLU A 166 -6.42 14.15 -0.81
N LYS A 167 -5.60 14.15 0.22
CA LYS A 167 -6.05 14.03 1.61
C LYS A 167 -6.15 15.41 2.24
N VAL A 168 -7.13 15.59 3.12
CA VAL A 168 -7.24 16.78 3.96
C VAL A 168 -5.92 16.96 4.73
N PRO A 169 -5.25 18.12 4.66
CA PRO A 169 -4.05 18.36 5.46
C PRO A 169 -4.36 18.30 6.96
N PHE A 170 -3.43 17.80 7.76
CA PHE A 170 -3.61 17.79 9.21
C PHE A 170 -3.44 19.19 9.79
N GLN A 171 -4.46 19.60 10.55
CA GLN A 171 -4.43 20.80 11.37
C GLN A 171 -5.05 20.46 12.73
N ALA A 172 -4.52 21.02 13.81
CA ALA A 172 -5.06 20.79 15.16
C ALA A 172 -6.51 21.28 15.33
N SER A 173 -6.95 22.18 14.45
CA SER A 173 -8.31 22.71 14.37
C SER A 173 -9.24 21.90 13.46
N ASN A 174 -8.77 20.79 12.90
CA ASN A 174 -9.60 19.94 12.05
C ASN A 174 -10.82 19.43 12.82
N THR A 175 -11.95 19.35 12.12
CA THR A 175 -13.22 18.90 12.67
C THR A 175 -13.89 17.96 11.68
N ALA A 176 -15.04 17.40 12.08
CA ALA A 176 -15.84 16.55 11.21
C ALA A 176 -16.20 17.25 9.88
N ASN A 177 -16.29 18.59 9.85
CA ASN A 177 -16.62 19.34 8.63
C ASN A 177 -15.42 19.64 7.72
N SER A 178 -14.17 19.43 8.18
CA SER A 178 -12.97 19.77 7.42
C SER A 178 -12.90 19.14 6.03
N PRO A 179 -13.31 17.88 5.81
CA PRO A 179 -13.40 17.33 4.45
C PRO A 179 -14.34 18.14 3.54
N ALA A 180 -15.52 18.53 4.04
CA ALA A 180 -16.50 19.26 3.24
C ALA A 180 -15.97 20.65 2.84
N GLU A 181 -15.30 21.34 3.76
CA GLU A 181 -14.67 22.64 3.49
C GLU A 181 -13.48 22.51 2.53
N PHE A 182 -12.62 21.51 2.73
CA PHE A 182 -11.43 21.29 1.90
C PHE A 182 -11.80 20.94 0.46
N TYR A 183 -12.80 20.10 0.26
CA TYR A 183 -13.20 19.65 -1.08
C TYR A 183 -14.27 20.53 -1.74
N ALA A 184 -14.79 21.57 -1.07
CA ALA A 184 -15.86 22.43 -1.60
C ALA A 184 -15.54 23.10 -2.93
N SER A 185 -14.25 23.37 -3.19
CA SER A 185 -13.78 24.00 -4.43
C SER A 185 -13.39 23.01 -5.53
N SER A 186 -13.53 21.70 -5.30
CA SER A 186 -13.22 20.68 -6.31
C SER A 186 -14.27 20.69 -7.41
N ILE A 187 -13.87 21.09 -8.62
CA ILE A 187 -14.83 21.39 -9.70
C ILE A 187 -15.13 20.13 -10.52
N GLU A 188 -14.13 19.35 -10.95
CA GLU A 188 -14.35 18.12 -11.74
C GLU A 188 -13.23 17.06 -11.62
N PRO A 189 -13.57 15.75 -11.45
CA PRO A 189 -14.86 15.28 -10.95
C PRO A 189 -15.10 15.80 -9.53
N ALA A 190 -16.35 16.17 -9.22
CA ALA A 190 -16.70 16.63 -7.88
C ALA A 190 -16.40 15.52 -6.84
N VAL A 191 -15.78 15.92 -5.73
CA VAL A 191 -15.48 15.00 -4.63
C VAL A 191 -16.76 14.77 -3.83
N SER A 192 -17.13 13.49 -3.68
CA SER A 192 -18.28 13.09 -2.86
C SER A 192 -17.80 12.56 -1.52
N ILE A 193 -18.40 13.02 -0.43
CA ILE A 193 -18.03 12.65 0.93
C ILE A 193 -19.06 11.66 1.47
N VAL A 194 -18.59 10.49 1.89
CA VAL A 194 -19.39 9.47 2.57
C VAL A 194 -18.92 9.37 4.01
N ARG A 195 -19.84 9.40 4.98
CA ARG A 195 -19.53 9.36 6.41
C ARG A 195 -20.18 8.17 7.09
N GLY A 196 -19.46 7.57 8.03
CA GLY A 196 -19.98 6.47 8.84
C GLY A 196 -19.61 5.10 8.29
N PHE A 197 -19.34 4.15 9.20
CA PHE A 197 -18.86 2.82 8.85
C PHE A 197 -19.76 2.10 7.84
N ASN A 198 -21.07 2.00 8.10
CA ASN A 198 -22.00 1.34 7.18
C ASN A 198 -22.02 1.97 5.78
N ALA A 199 -22.03 3.31 5.69
CA ALA A 199 -22.05 4.00 4.42
C ALA A 199 -20.73 3.82 3.67
N VAL A 200 -19.60 3.98 4.35
CA VAL A 200 -18.25 3.75 3.80
C VAL A 200 -18.10 2.32 3.29
N HIS A 201 -18.49 1.32 4.08
CA HIS A 201 -18.46 -0.08 3.67
C HIS A 201 -19.33 -0.32 2.43
N SER A 202 -20.58 0.15 2.44
CA SER A 202 -21.50 0.01 1.29
C SER A 202 -20.96 0.67 0.02
N THR A 203 -20.29 1.81 0.16
CA THR A 203 -19.63 2.50 -0.95
C THR A 203 -18.47 1.66 -1.51
N ILE A 204 -17.62 1.08 -0.66
CA ILE A 204 -16.53 0.20 -1.11
C ILE A 204 -17.10 -1.02 -1.84
N GLN A 205 -18.14 -1.66 -1.31
CA GLN A 205 -18.81 -2.79 -1.98
C GLN A 205 -19.41 -2.38 -3.34
N THR A 206 -19.97 -1.19 -3.43
CA THR A 206 -20.47 -0.65 -4.72
C THR A 206 -19.33 -0.46 -5.72
N MET A 207 -18.18 0.06 -5.30
CA MET A 207 -17.00 0.18 -6.17
C MET A 207 -16.55 -1.20 -6.69
N LEU A 208 -16.50 -2.20 -5.79
CA LEU A 208 -16.11 -3.58 -6.11
C LEU A 208 -17.15 -4.34 -6.96
N SER A 209 -18.41 -3.93 -6.97
CA SER A 209 -19.44 -4.56 -7.81
C SER A 209 -19.23 -4.31 -9.31
N THR A 210 -18.44 -3.29 -9.66
CA THR A 210 -18.18 -2.89 -11.05
C THR A 210 -16.76 -3.16 -11.52
N ARG A 211 -15.84 -3.52 -10.60
CA ARG A 211 -14.40 -3.60 -10.84
C ARG A 211 -13.75 -4.72 -10.04
N SER A 212 -12.68 -5.31 -10.58
CA SER A 212 -11.94 -6.35 -9.88
C SER A 212 -10.87 -5.77 -8.96
N VAL A 213 -10.39 -4.56 -9.27
CA VAL A 213 -9.42 -3.84 -8.44
C VAL A 213 -9.86 -2.40 -8.21
N ILE A 214 -9.59 -1.89 -7.00
CA ILE A 214 -9.78 -0.48 -6.63
C ILE A 214 -8.61 -0.01 -5.75
N ALA A 215 -8.47 1.30 -5.55
CA ALA A 215 -7.47 1.85 -4.64
C ALA A 215 -8.07 2.87 -3.69
N LEU A 216 -7.66 2.77 -2.42
CA LEU A 216 -8.03 3.68 -1.35
C LEU A 216 -6.76 4.20 -0.68
N ARG A 217 -6.71 5.51 -0.47
CA ARG A 217 -5.65 6.16 0.31
C ARG A 217 -6.07 6.27 1.76
N ASP A 218 -5.21 5.85 2.67
CA ASP A 218 -5.39 5.91 4.11
C ASP A 218 -4.87 7.23 4.71
N TYR A 219 -5.35 7.56 5.91
CA TYR A 219 -5.06 8.85 6.54
C TYR A 219 -3.89 8.78 7.54
N TRP A 220 -2.67 8.97 7.02
CA TRP A 220 -1.41 8.87 7.77
C TRP A 220 -1.37 9.76 9.01
N GLU A 221 -1.87 10.99 8.88
CA GLU A 221 -1.78 11.95 9.97
C GLU A 221 -2.61 11.53 11.18
N TRP A 222 -3.73 10.82 10.97
CA TRP A 222 -4.49 10.25 12.08
C TRP A 222 -3.70 9.15 12.78
N TRP A 223 -3.13 8.20 12.03
CA TRP A 223 -2.37 7.11 12.62
C TRP A 223 -1.12 7.60 13.38
N SER A 224 -0.31 8.45 12.75
CA SER A 224 0.95 8.95 13.31
C SER A 224 0.77 9.86 14.53
N THR A 225 -0.30 10.66 14.59
CA THR A 225 -0.58 11.51 15.76
C THR A 225 -1.08 10.72 16.98
N HIS A 226 -1.44 9.45 16.79
CA HIS A 226 -1.84 8.52 17.85
C HIS A 226 -0.77 7.44 18.10
N ALA A 227 0.50 7.82 17.95
CA ALA A 227 1.65 6.96 18.20
C ALA A 227 1.60 5.63 17.43
N GLU A 228 1.03 5.65 16.22
CA GLU A 228 0.97 4.50 15.32
C GLU A 228 0.22 3.30 15.93
N HIS A 229 -0.72 3.56 16.84
CA HIS A 229 -1.54 2.50 17.44
C HIS A 229 -2.57 1.95 16.44
N ALA A 230 -2.79 0.63 16.46
CA ALA A 230 -3.60 -0.10 15.48
C ALA A 230 -5.00 0.48 15.25
N GLU A 231 -5.69 0.88 16.33
CA GLU A 231 -7.05 1.43 16.26
C GLU A 231 -7.16 2.78 15.50
N TYR A 232 -6.02 3.38 15.14
CA TYR A 232 -5.91 4.60 14.36
C TYR A 232 -5.30 4.34 12.97
N GLY A 233 -4.96 3.09 12.68
CA GLY A 233 -4.37 2.66 11.42
C GLY A 233 -5.38 2.61 10.26
N LYS A 234 -5.05 1.80 9.26
CA LYS A 234 -5.86 1.58 8.06
C LYS A 234 -7.16 0.89 8.47
N LEU A 235 -8.28 1.56 8.28
CA LEU A 235 -9.58 1.02 8.67
C LEU A 235 -10.02 -0.12 7.74
N LEU A 236 -10.22 -1.30 8.34
CA LEU A 236 -10.85 -2.48 7.75
C LEU A 236 -12.20 -2.71 8.45
N LEU A 237 -13.28 -2.46 7.71
CA LEU A 237 -14.64 -2.74 8.15
C LEU A 237 -15.00 -4.16 7.71
N VAL A 238 -15.15 -5.07 8.68
CA VAL A 238 -15.48 -6.47 8.41
C VAL A 238 -16.99 -6.71 8.45
N ASP A 239 -17.47 -7.46 7.48
CA ASP A 239 -18.86 -7.90 7.35
C ASP A 239 -18.85 -9.42 7.05
N PRO A 240 -19.52 -10.26 7.86
CA PRO A 240 -19.59 -11.70 7.61
C PRO A 240 -20.16 -12.07 6.23
N ALA A 241 -20.95 -11.19 5.61
CA ALA A 241 -21.48 -11.41 4.26
C ALA A 241 -20.42 -11.22 3.15
N PHE A 242 -19.31 -10.52 3.45
CA PHE A 242 -18.24 -10.20 2.51
C PHE A 242 -16.87 -10.53 3.13
N PRO A 243 -16.41 -11.80 3.03
CA PRO A 243 -15.11 -12.20 3.57
C PRO A 243 -13.99 -11.32 3.01
N SER A 244 -13.24 -10.68 3.91
CA SER A 244 -12.16 -9.75 3.58
C SER A 244 -10.93 -10.06 4.41
N VAL A 245 -9.76 -10.04 3.77
CA VAL A 245 -8.47 -10.25 4.44
C VAL A 245 -7.50 -9.14 4.04
N PHE A 246 -6.81 -8.57 5.02
CA PHE A 246 -5.84 -7.51 4.85
C PHE A 246 -4.42 -8.06 4.91
N PHE A 247 -3.62 -7.76 3.89
CA PHE A 247 -2.23 -8.17 3.78
C PHE A 247 -1.33 -6.96 4.04
N ASP A 248 -0.46 -7.05 5.03
CA ASP A 248 0.52 -5.99 5.33
C ASP A 248 1.73 -6.59 6.07
N ASP A 249 2.93 -6.07 5.83
CA ASP A 249 4.16 -6.53 6.46
C ASP A 249 4.38 -5.94 7.86
N HIS A 250 3.64 -4.86 8.19
CA HIS A 250 3.67 -4.22 9.50
C HIS A 250 2.69 -4.85 10.52
N VAL A 251 1.93 -5.89 10.15
CA VAL A 251 1.18 -6.69 11.12
C VAL A 251 2.18 -7.49 11.96
N GLU A 252 2.11 -7.35 13.28
CA GLU A 252 3.06 -7.97 14.19
C GLU A 252 2.53 -9.31 14.74
N GLU A 253 3.36 -9.99 15.52
CA GLU A 253 2.98 -11.28 16.14
C GLU A 253 1.89 -11.11 17.19
N THR A 254 1.92 -9.99 17.92
CA THR A 254 1.06 -9.72 19.08
C THR A 254 0.19 -8.47 18.93
N ASP A 255 0.31 -7.75 17.81
CA ASP A 255 -0.43 -6.50 17.55
C ASP A 255 -0.75 -6.36 16.05
N ALA A 256 -1.89 -5.75 15.73
CA ALA A 256 -2.25 -5.43 14.35
C ALA A 256 -1.43 -4.26 13.80
N HIS A 257 -0.96 -3.38 14.68
CA HIS A 257 -0.08 -2.22 14.54
C HIS A 257 -0.53 -1.19 13.49
N ILE A 258 -0.70 -1.62 12.24
CA ILE A 258 -1.06 -0.78 11.09
C ILE A 258 -2.54 -0.86 10.68
N VAL A 259 -3.30 -1.88 11.13
CA VAL A 259 -4.69 -2.11 10.70
C VAL A 259 -5.67 -1.95 11.86
N ASP A 260 -6.71 -1.13 11.65
CA ASP A 260 -7.86 -0.97 12.55
C ASP A 260 -9.01 -1.87 12.06
N VAL A 261 -9.20 -3.02 12.70
CA VAL A 261 -10.24 -3.99 12.31
C VAL A 261 -11.51 -3.79 13.15
N ARG A 262 -12.62 -3.48 12.50
CA ARG A 262 -13.91 -3.22 13.17
C ARG A 262 -15.06 -3.94 12.52
N ASP A 263 -15.98 -4.42 13.34
CA ASP A 263 -17.27 -4.89 12.87
C ASP A 263 -18.08 -3.71 12.28
N VAL A 264 -18.56 -3.85 11.05
CA VAL A 264 -19.22 -2.75 10.34
C VAL A 264 -20.52 -2.28 10.99
N GLN A 265 -21.25 -3.20 11.65
CA GLN A 265 -22.57 -2.93 12.23
C GLN A 265 -22.47 -2.24 13.58
N THR A 266 -21.58 -2.73 14.44
CA THR A 266 -21.41 -2.29 15.83
C THR A 266 -20.32 -1.23 15.99
N GLY A 267 -19.36 -1.16 15.06
CA GLY A 267 -18.18 -0.31 15.14
C GLY A 267 -17.16 -0.74 16.20
N VAL A 268 -17.39 -1.89 16.86
CA VAL A 268 -16.52 -2.44 17.89
C VAL A 268 -15.24 -2.97 17.25
N VAL A 269 -14.11 -2.69 17.90
CA VAL A 269 -12.81 -3.23 17.51
C VAL A 269 -12.81 -4.75 17.69
N VAL A 270 -12.42 -5.46 16.65
CA VAL A 270 -12.28 -6.92 16.71
C VAL A 270 -11.04 -7.26 17.54
N PRO A 271 -11.16 -8.11 18.59
CA PRO A 271 -10.00 -8.50 19.39
C PRO A 271 -8.87 -9.08 18.53
N PHE A 272 -7.62 -8.67 18.78
CA PHE A 272 -6.50 -9.03 17.93
C PHE A 272 -6.34 -10.54 17.64
N PRO A 273 -6.50 -11.48 18.60
CA PRO A 273 -6.41 -12.91 18.29
C PRO A 273 -7.41 -13.35 17.21
N VAL A 274 -8.63 -12.80 17.25
CA VAL A 274 -9.67 -13.06 16.25
C VAL A 274 -9.32 -12.37 14.92
N ALA A 275 -8.85 -11.12 14.98
CA ALA A 275 -8.43 -10.39 13.78
C ALA A 275 -7.27 -11.06 13.04
N LYS A 276 -6.25 -11.52 13.77
CA LYS A 276 -5.09 -12.26 13.26
C LYS A 276 -5.51 -13.55 12.58
N GLU A 277 -6.44 -14.29 13.15
CA GLU A 277 -6.89 -15.57 12.61
C GLU A 277 -7.71 -15.39 11.31
N HIS A 278 -8.64 -14.43 11.29
CA HIS A 278 -9.65 -14.34 10.22
C HIS A 278 -9.44 -13.23 9.20
N PHE A 279 -8.88 -12.09 9.61
CA PHE A 279 -8.95 -10.85 8.82
C PHE A 279 -7.59 -10.27 8.45
N LEU A 280 -6.52 -10.71 9.09
CA LEU A 280 -5.17 -10.19 8.87
C LEU A 280 -4.22 -11.30 8.42
N ARG A 281 -3.36 -10.97 7.46
CA ARG A 281 -2.25 -11.82 7.04
C ARG A 281 -0.99 -10.97 7.03
N ARG A 282 -0.07 -11.31 7.93
CA ARG A 282 1.27 -10.75 7.91
C ARG A 282 1.96 -11.17 6.61
N VAL A 283 2.50 -10.20 5.89
CA VAL A 283 3.35 -10.45 4.72
C VAL A 283 4.78 -10.58 5.19
N GLU A 284 5.47 -11.63 4.75
CA GLU A 284 6.89 -11.85 4.99
C GLU A 284 7.69 -11.31 3.78
N PRO A 285 8.37 -10.15 3.90
CA PRO A 285 8.97 -9.48 2.75
C PRO A 285 10.01 -10.33 2.03
N TYR A 286 10.75 -11.16 2.76
CA TYR A 286 11.73 -12.08 2.17
C TYR A 286 11.08 -12.99 1.12
N TYR A 287 9.98 -13.68 1.48
CA TYR A 287 9.29 -14.58 0.56
C TYR A 287 8.50 -13.82 -0.49
N ALA A 288 7.88 -12.68 -0.15
CA ALA A 288 7.23 -11.83 -1.13
C ALA A 288 8.20 -11.36 -2.24
N ILE A 289 9.48 -11.15 -1.92
CA ILE A 289 10.51 -10.76 -2.90
C ILE A 289 11.07 -11.97 -3.66
N THR A 290 11.34 -13.09 -2.97
CA THR A 290 12.14 -14.21 -3.51
C THR A 290 11.32 -15.34 -4.09
N ASP A 291 10.03 -15.46 -3.73
CA ASP A 291 9.12 -16.50 -4.21
C ASP A 291 7.99 -15.90 -5.07
N PRO A 292 8.03 -16.10 -6.41
CA PRO A 292 6.99 -15.62 -7.32
C PRO A 292 5.59 -16.19 -7.03
N THR A 293 5.47 -17.25 -6.25
CA THR A 293 4.19 -17.90 -5.89
C THR A 293 3.71 -17.58 -4.47
N TYR A 294 4.44 -16.72 -3.75
CA TYR A 294 4.14 -16.40 -2.35
C TYR A 294 2.69 -15.96 -2.14
N TYR A 295 2.24 -14.93 -2.86
CA TYR A 295 0.88 -14.42 -2.71
C TYR A 295 -0.18 -15.38 -3.24
N THR A 296 0.10 -16.13 -4.31
CA THR A 296 -0.86 -17.11 -4.84
C THR A 296 -1.11 -18.21 -3.82
N ALA A 297 -0.04 -18.73 -3.18
CA ALA A 297 -0.17 -19.74 -2.14
C ALA A 297 -0.96 -19.24 -0.92
N LEU A 298 -0.77 -17.97 -0.52
CA LEU A 298 -1.54 -17.38 0.58
C LEU A 298 -3.03 -17.23 0.24
N VAL A 299 -3.35 -16.83 -0.98
CA VAL A 299 -4.75 -16.69 -1.42
C VAL A 299 -5.40 -18.06 -1.58
N ASP A 300 -4.70 -19.04 -2.14
CA ASP A 300 -5.21 -20.42 -2.25
C ASP A 300 -5.51 -21.02 -0.87
N ALA A 301 -4.68 -20.75 0.13
CA ALA A 301 -4.93 -21.20 1.50
C ALA A 301 -6.15 -20.53 2.18
N LEU A 302 -6.59 -19.37 1.68
CA LEU A 302 -7.77 -18.66 2.19
C LEU A 302 -9.08 -19.15 1.56
N ILE A 303 -9.02 -19.70 0.35
CA ILE A 303 -10.18 -20.09 -0.46
C ILE A 303 -10.39 -21.61 -0.53
N ALA A 304 -9.44 -22.40 -0.01
CA ALA A 304 -9.53 -23.85 0.14
C ALA A 304 -10.50 -24.26 1.25
#